data_AF-A0A7S2PDU3-F1
#
_entry.id   AF-A0A7S2PDU3-F1
#
_cell.length_a   1.000
_cell.length_b   1.000
_cell.length_c   1.000
_cell.angle_alpha   90.00
_cell.angle_beta   90.00
_cell.angle_gamma   90.00
#
_symmetry.space_group_name_H-M   'P 1'
#
loop_
_entity.id
_entity.type
_entity.pdbx_description
1 polymer ?
#
loop_
_entity_poly.entity_id
_entity_poly.type
_entity_poly.pdbx_seq_one_letter_code
_entity_poly.pdbx_strand_id
1 'polypeptide(L)'
;LDSKWVRGHAERRKADISEWTDEEWANDVADSYANRAWTTPSRPHCSPIATNFLHHNSLQILIPGGTISGKIARRIADDINKRQGLQQLQKVHHLDDETFGLIDWESYSVGSKSFTKTIYSRAHLAKHTGGQWFTEARAHKYDNRASNLCRCCDDGTPESTTHVFQCSTRDPVHRKYTKKFIDLMTEKELPNDILMMFETGIDLVLDPPPRPFHFDDLMEAEAIRDDDRVQKILQDNTIREDRRLAFEQQTKIGWSRLFLGFMTVEWRRSTANLEHTWM
;
A
#
# COMPACT_ATOMS: atom_id res chain seq x y z
N LEU A 1 18.84 -24.55 8.92
CA LEU A 1 20.17 -23.93 8.75
C LEU A 1 20.57 -23.40 10.12
N ASP A 2 21.54 -24.06 10.77
CA ASP A 2 22.09 -23.65 12.07
C ASP A 2 23.13 -22.55 11.84
N SER A 3 22.79 -21.29 12.10
CA SER A 3 23.73 -20.16 12.04
C SER A 3 24.16 -19.72 13.45
N LYS A 4 25.44 -19.41 13.63
CA LYS A 4 26.02 -18.89 14.88
C LYS A 4 26.49 -17.46 14.70
N TRP A 5 26.21 -16.61 15.69
CA TRP A 5 26.61 -15.20 15.67
C TRP A 5 28.12 -15.03 15.87
N VAL A 6 28.76 -14.22 15.03
CA VAL A 6 30.22 -13.95 15.06
C VAL A 6 30.52 -12.59 15.70
N ARG A 7 31.44 -12.54 16.66
CA ARG A 7 31.69 -11.35 17.49
C ARG A 7 32.58 -10.31 16.78
N GLY A 8 32.01 -9.14 16.45
CA GLY A 8 32.69 -7.93 15.96
C GLY A 8 32.53 -7.63 14.45
N HIS A 9 32.55 -6.34 14.04
CA HIS A 9 32.37 -5.93 12.63
C HIS A 9 33.53 -6.39 11.73
N ALA A 10 33.21 -7.12 10.67
CA ALA A 10 34.20 -7.70 9.75
C ALA A 10 35.02 -6.62 9.02
N GLU A 11 34.39 -5.50 8.66
CA GLU A 11 34.99 -4.32 8.00
C GLU A 11 36.21 -3.73 8.72
N ARG A 12 36.32 -3.91 10.04
CA ARG A 12 37.44 -3.38 10.84
C ARG A 12 38.64 -4.31 10.90
N ARG A 13 38.44 -5.59 10.55
CA ARG A 13 39.47 -6.64 10.57
C ARG A 13 39.91 -7.03 9.16
N LYS A 14 38.98 -6.99 8.20
CA LYS A 14 39.19 -7.32 6.78
C LYS A 14 38.57 -6.23 5.92
N ALA A 15 39.42 -5.47 5.23
CA ALA A 15 38.99 -4.40 4.34
C ALA A 15 38.39 -4.94 3.02
N ASP A 16 38.83 -6.12 2.58
CA ASP A 16 38.27 -6.80 1.42
C ASP A 16 37.04 -7.61 1.83
N ILE A 17 35.90 -7.23 1.26
CA ILE A 17 34.58 -7.78 1.55
C ILE A 17 34.44 -9.22 1.00
N SER A 18 35.23 -9.59 0.00
CA SER A 18 35.21 -10.93 -0.59
C SER A 18 35.73 -12.03 0.34
N GLU A 19 36.44 -11.65 1.41
CA GLU A 19 36.99 -12.57 2.40
C GLU A 19 36.07 -12.80 3.61
N TRP A 20 34.87 -12.22 3.59
CA TRP A 20 33.90 -12.31 4.67
C TRP A 20 33.14 -13.63 4.60
N THR A 21 32.91 -14.25 5.76
CA THR A 21 32.07 -15.46 5.82
C THR A 21 30.59 -15.10 5.75
N ASP A 22 29.74 -16.08 5.46
CA ASP A 22 28.29 -15.89 5.37
C ASP A 22 27.68 -15.35 6.68
N GLU A 23 28.22 -15.75 7.84
CA GLU A 23 27.79 -15.23 9.14
C GLU A 23 28.27 -13.80 9.41
N GLU A 24 29.43 -13.41 8.86
CA GLU A 24 29.94 -12.03 8.93
C GLU A 24 29.10 -11.10 8.04
N TRP A 25 28.68 -11.57 6.86
CA TRP A 25 27.71 -10.88 6.00
C TRP A 25 26.33 -10.75 6.64
N ALA A 26 25.85 -11.81 7.30
CA ALA A 26 24.55 -11.77 7.99
C ALA A 26 24.53 -10.73 9.13
N ASN A 27 25.64 -10.57 9.84
CA ASN A 27 25.79 -9.58 10.91
C ASN A 27 25.83 -8.13 10.37
N ASP A 28 26.57 -7.87 9.30
CA ASP A 28 26.62 -6.55 8.65
C ASP A 28 25.24 -6.10 8.12
N VAL A 29 24.53 -7.03 7.48
CA VAL A 29 23.16 -6.81 7.00
C VAL A 29 22.20 -6.54 8.17
N ALA A 30 22.37 -7.23 9.32
CA ALA A 30 21.57 -7.00 10.51
C ALA A 30 21.84 -5.62 11.17
N ASP A 31 23.10 -5.20 11.24
CA ASP A 31 23.48 -3.89 11.77
C ASP A 31 23.02 -2.74 10.84
N SER A 32 23.04 -2.93 9.52
CA SER A 32 22.44 -2.01 8.54
C SER A 32 20.92 -1.88 8.74
N TYR A 33 20.23 -2.98 9.05
CA TYR A 33 18.81 -2.94 9.39
C TYR A 33 18.54 -2.27 10.74
N ALA A 34 19.38 -2.49 11.76
CA ALA A 34 19.26 -1.84 13.06
C ALA A 34 19.52 -0.32 12.96
N ASN A 35 20.54 0.10 12.21
CA ASN A 35 20.84 1.51 12.03
C ASN A 35 19.75 2.23 11.22
N ARG A 36 19.15 1.55 10.22
CA ARG A 36 17.93 2.04 9.55
C ARG A 36 16.74 2.16 10.50
N ALA A 37 16.65 1.34 11.54
CA ALA A 37 15.64 1.49 12.60
C ALA A 37 15.95 2.66 13.56
N TRP A 38 17.22 2.94 13.86
CA TRP A 38 17.66 4.03 14.74
C TRP A 38 17.64 5.43 14.08
N THR A 39 17.81 5.51 12.76
CA THR A 39 17.87 6.79 12.02
C THR A 39 16.55 7.18 11.35
N THR A 40 15.56 6.29 11.33
CA THR A 40 14.22 6.61 10.83
C THR A 40 13.30 6.93 12.02
N PRO A 41 12.87 8.19 12.22
CA PRO A 41 12.17 8.56 13.43
C PRO A 41 10.73 8.04 13.39
N SER A 42 10.35 7.30 14.42
CA SER A 42 8.95 7.14 14.83
C SER A 42 8.90 6.71 16.30
N ARG A 43 8.94 7.68 17.23
CA ARG A 43 7.91 7.79 18.26
C ARG A 43 8.01 9.07 19.11
N PRO A 44 6.87 9.76 19.31
CA PRO A 44 6.69 10.74 20.37
C PRO A 44 6.60 10.02 21.72
N HIS A 45 7.73 9.71 22.34
CA HIS A 45 7.79 9.43 23.77
C HIS A 45 9.17 9.81 24.30
N CYS A 46 9.22 10.98 24.94
CA CYS A 46 9.96 11.30 26.17
C CYS A 46 10.18 12.82 26.23
N SER A 47 9.08 13.59 26.37
CA SER A 47 9.20 14.87 27.08
C SER A 47 9.46 14.52 28.55
N PRO A 48 10.49 15.09 29.20
CA PRO A 48 10.77 14.91 30.62
C PRO A 48 9.62 15.33 31.56
N ILE A 49 8.54 15.90 31.01
CA ILE A 49 7.37 16.39 31.74
C ILE A 49 6.18 15.41 31.60
N ALA A 50 6.29 14.34 30.81
CA ALA A 50 5.19 13.39 30.68
C ALA A 50 5.09 12.50 31.93
N THR A 51 4.02 12.72 32.71
CA THR A 51 3.67 11.93 33.89
C THR A 51 3.68 10.44 33.56
N ASN A 52 4.55 9.66 34.20
CA ASN A 52 4.53 8.21 34.10
C ASN A 52 3.24 7.69 34.75
N PHE A 53 2.26 7.28 33.93
CA PHE A 53 1.11 6.53 34.43
C PHE A 53 1.58 5.14 34.88
N LEU A 54 1.72 4.98 36.19
CA LEU A 54 1.81 3.67 36.84
C LEU A 54 0.58 2.82 36.42
N HIS A 55 0.81 1.57 36.02
CA HIS A 55 -0.19 0.50 35.79
C HIS A 55 -0.88 0.35 34.40
N HIS A 56 -0.30 0.86 33.31
CA HIS A 56 -0.94 0.88 31.98
C HIS A 56 -1.23 -0.51 31.32
N ASN A 57 -0.53 -1.60 31.67
CA ASN A 57 -0.73 -2.90 30.99
C ASN A 57 -2.00 -3.67 31.42
N SER A 58 -2.67 -3.22 32.48
CA SER A 58 -3.89 -3.85 33.01
C SER A 58 -4.73 -2.82 33.75
N LEU A 59 -5.29 -1.86 33.00
CA LEU A 59 -6.36 -1.01 33.54
C LEU A 59 -7.56 -1.91 33.84
N GLN A 60 -8.05 -1.80 35.07
CA GLN A 60 -9.16 -2.56 35.59
C GLN A 60 -10.21 -1.57 36.10
N ILE A 61 -11.41 -1.57 35.50
CA ILE A 61 -12.52 -0.72 35.90
C ILE A 61 -13.50 -1.58 36.71
N LEU A 62 -13.68 -1.22 37.98
CA LEU A 62 -14.66 -1.82 38.87
C LEU A 62 -16.04 -1.18 38.65
N ILE A 63 -17.07 -2.00 38.44
CA ILE A 63 -18.47 -1.59 38.36
C ILE A 63 -19.30 -2.45 39.34
N PRO A 64 -20.49 -2.00 39.78
CA PRO A 64 -21.30 -2.72 40.79
C PRO A 64 -21.67 -4.17 40.41
N GLY A 65 -21.59 -4.53 39.11
CA GLY A 65 -21.87 -5.88 38.60
C GLY A 65 -20.63 -6.72 38.24
N GLY A 66 -19.42 -6.25 38.55
CA GLY A 66 -18.18 -6.99 38.26
C GLY A 66 -17.02 -6.09 37.85
N THR A 67 -16.03 -6.68 37.19
CA THR A 67 -14.81 -5.95 36.83
C THR A 67 -14.43 -6.12 35.37
N ILE A 68 -14.14 -5.01 34.69
CA ILE A 68 -13.62 -5.00 33.32
C ILE A 68 -12.10 -4.84 33.40
N SER A 69 -11.35 -5.91 33.09
CA SER A 69 -9.88 -5.90 33.03
C SER A 69 -9.38 -6.12 31.60
N GLY A 70 -8.29 -5.45 31.19
CA GLY A 70 -7.63 -5.76 29.92
C GLY A 70 -6.39 -4.92 29.59
N LYS A 71 -5.70 -5.27 28.50
CA LYS A 71 -4.52 -4.56 27.94
C LYS A 71 -4.91 -3.22 27.28
N ILE A 72 -5.63 -2.36 28.00
CA ILE A 72 -6.24 -1.14 27.48
C ILE A 72 -5.19 -0.17 26.93
N ALA A 73 -4.06 0.05 27.63
CA ALA A 73 -3.04 0.96 27.11
C ALA A 73 -2.36 0.45 25.83
N ARG A 74 -2.22 -0.88 25.68
CA ARG A 74 -1.73 -1.46 24.42
C ARG A 74 -2.72 -1.22 23.29
N ARG A 75 -4.02 -1.40 23.53
CA ARG A 75 -5.08 -1.10 22.56
C ARG A 75 -5.10 0.39 22.18
N ILE A 76 -4.99 1.28 23.16
CA ILE A 76 -4.90 2.73 22.93
C ILE A 76 -3.65 3.08 22.11
N ALA A 77 -2.48 2.51 22.43
CA ALA A 77 -1.27 2.74 21.67
C ALA A 77 -1.40 2.21 20.23
N ASP A 78 -1.98 1.03 20.03
CA ASP A 78 -2.24 0.47 18.70
C ASP A 78 -3.23 1.34 17.91
N ASP A 79 -4.28 1.86 18.55
CA ASP A 79 -5.25 2.77 17.93
C ASP A 79 -4.63 4.12 17.57
N ILE A 80 -3.81 4.70 18.44
CA ILE A 80 -3.06 5.94 18.16
C ILE A 80 -2.11 5.73 16.98
N ASN A 81 -1.33 4.65 16.99
CA ASN A 81 -0.41 4.33 15.91
C ASN A 81 -1.16 4.08 14.59
N LYS A 82 -2.33 3.42 14.64
CA LYS A 82 -3.21 3.23 13.47
C LYS A 82 -3.68 4.57 12.93
N ARG A 83 -4.18 5.48 13.78
CA ARG A 83 -4.63 6.82 13.37
C ARG A 83 -3.48 7.64 12.78
N GLN A 84 -2.32 7.65 13.41
CA GLN A 84 -1.14 8.35 12.89
C GLN A 84 -0.67 7.77 11.54
N GLY A 85 -0.66 6.44 11.40
CA GLY A 85 -0.35 5.77 10.14
C GLY A 85 -1.33 6.15 9.04
N LEU A 86 -2.64 6.13 9.34
CA LEU A 86 -3.71 6.54 8.44
C LEU A 86 -3.58 8.02 8.03
N GLN A 87 -3.30 8.93 8.96
CA GLN A 87 -3.04 10.34 8.67
C GLN A 87 -1.80 10.53 7.77
N GLN A 88 -0.76 9.73 7.98
CA GLN A 88 0.43 9.79 7.13
C GLN A 88 0.12 9.28 5.72
N LEU A 89 -0.67 8.21 5.58
CA LEU A 89 -1.12 7.72 4.28
C LEU A 89 -1.95 8.78 3.55
N GLN A 90 -2.90 9.42 4.25
CA GLN A 90 -3.69 10.51 3.71
C GLN A 90 -2.81 11.61 3.12
N LYS A 91 -1.78 12.04 3.87
CA LYS A 91 -0.83 13.07 3.44
C LYS A 91 0.03 12.64 2.26
N VAL A 92 0.60 11.44 2.31
CA VAL A 92 1.50 10.92 1.25
C VAL A 92 0.77 10.73 -0.07
N HIS A 93 -0.50 10.32 0.00
CA HIS A 93 -1.33 10.08 -1.19
C HIS A 93 -2.20 11.28 -1.58
N HIS A 94 -2.06 12.40 -0.87
CA HIS A 94 -2.77 13.66 -1.09
C HIS A 94 -4.30 13.49 -1.18
N LEU A 95 -4.87 12.66 -0.30
CA LEU A 95 -6.30 12.40 -0.25
C LEU A 95 -7.00 13.45 0.60
N ASP A 96 -8.03 14.11 0.06
CA ASP A 96 -8.93 14.91 0.88
C ASP A 96 -9.72 14.05 1.89
N ASP A 97 -10.31 14.69 2.90
CA ASP A 97 -11.01 13.99 3.98
C ASP A 97 -12.19 13.15 3.47
N GLU A 98 -12.86 13.62 2.41
CA GLU A 98 -14.01 12.94 1.83
C GLU A 98 -13.57 11.62 1.18
N THR A 99 -12.63 11.70 0.24
CA THR A 99 -12.05 10.58 -0.50
C THR A 99 -11.37 9.59 0.42
N PHE A 100 -10.67 10.09 1.45
CA PHE A 100 -10.07 9.25 2.49
C PHE A 100 -11.12 8.47 3.31
N GLY A 101 -12.28 9.09 3.54
CA GLY A 101 -13.43 8.49 4.22
C GLY A 101 -14.14 7.39 3.42
N LEU A 102 -13.98 7.36 2.09
CA LEU A 102 -14.56 6.33 1.23
C LEU A 102 -13.83 4.98 1.33
N ILE A 103 -12.56 4.98 1.76
CA ILE A 103 -11.71 3.79 1.74
C ILE A 103 -12.11 2.79 2.85
N ASP A 104 -12.20 1.52 2.48
CA ASP A 104 -12.43 0.39 3.37
C ASP A 104 -11.15 0.04 4.17
N TRP A 105 -10.89 0.82 5.22
CA TRP A 105 -9.75 0.61 6.10
C TRP A 105 -9.78 -0.71 6.88
N GLU A 106 -10.95 -1.36 6.97
CA GLU A 106 -11.06 -2.68 7.58
C GLU A 106 -10.52 -3.74 6.62
N SER A 107 -10.97 -3.75 5.35
CA SER A 107 -10.44 -4.66 4.33
C SER A 107 -8.94 -4.45 4.12
N TYR A 108 -8.51 -3.18 4.05
CA TYR A 108 -7.09 -2.81 4.00
C TYR A 108 -6.31 -3.41 5.17
N SER A 109 -6.84 -3.32 6.40
CA SER A 109 -6.17 -3.85 7.58
C SER A 109 -6.11 -5.39 7.61
N VAL A 110 -7.11 -6.08 7.05
CA VAL A 110 -7.11 -7.54 6.95
C VAL A 110 -6.09 -7.99 5.90
N GLY A 111 -6.12 -7.39 4.72
CA GLY A 111 -5.18 -7.67 3.63
C GLY A 111 -3.73 -7.36 4.00
N SER A 112 -3.49 -6.25 4.71
CA SER A 112 -2.13 -5.88 5.12
C SER A 112 -1.53 -6.88 6.11
N LYS A 113 -2.33 -7.43 7.04
CA LYS A 113 -1.86 -8.49 7.97
C LYS A 113 -1.48 -9.78 7.26
N SER A 114 -2.24 -10.19 6.25
CA SER A 114 -1.93 -11.41 5.50
C SER A 114 -0.68 -11.23 4.63
N PHE A 115 -0.49 -10.04 4.06
CA PHE A 115 0.66 -9.71 3.24
C PHE A 115 1.95 -9.55 4.08
N THR A 116 1.88 -9.03 5.31
CA THR A 116 3.04 -8.68 6.16
C THR A 116 3.65 -9.81 6.99
N LYS A 117 3.38 -11.07 6.64
CA LYS A 117 3.89 -12.25 7.38
C LYS A 117 5.41 -12.33 7.41
N THR A 118 6.11 -11.91 6.35
CA THR A 118 7.57 -11.93 6.28
C THR A 118 8.17 -10.55 6.48
N ILE A 119 9.44 -10.48 6.88
CA ILE A 119 10.15 -9.20 7.01
C ILE A 119 10.28 -8.49 5.65
N TYR A 120 10.45 -9.25 4.57
CA TYR A 120 10.55 -8.74 3.21
C TYR A 120 9.23 -8.15 2.72
N SER A 121 8.10 -8.81 3.00
CA SER A 121 6.79 -8.30 2.59
C SER A 121 6.37 -7.08 3.42
N ARG A 122 6.77 -7.00 4.69
CA ARG A 122 6.66 -5.76 5.50
C ARG A 122 7.44 -4.60 4.88
N ALA A 123 8.68 -4.84 4.49
CA ALA A 123 9.51 -3.82 3.85
C ALA A 123 8.93 -3.38 2.49
N HIS A 124 8.41 -4.33 1.71
CA HIS A 124 7.73 -4.03 0.44
C HIS A 124 6.47 -3.18 0.66
N LEU A 125 5.60 -3.58 1.59
CA LEU A 125 4.40 -2.82 1.90
C LEU A 125 4.75 -1.41 2.36
N ALA A 126 5.71 -1.26 3.30
CA ALA A 126 6.13 0.05 3.79
C ALA A 126 6.66 0.97 2.68
N LYS A 127 7.45 0.43 1.74
CA LYS A 127 7.91 1.18 0.57
C LYS A 127 6.74 1.56 -0.34
N HIS A 128 5.83 0.63 -0.59
CA HIS A 128 4.71 0.85 -1.49
C HIS A 128 3.70 1.86 -0.92
N THR A 129 3.40 1.77 0.38
CA THR A 129 2.45 2.67 1.06
C THR A 129 3.04 4.05 1.35
N GLY A 130 4.34 4.13 1.60
CA GLY A 130 5.05 5.39 1.82
C GLY A 130 5.41 6.14 0.54
N GLY A 131 4.93 5.69 -0.62
CA GLY A 131 5.30 6.27 -1.91
C GLY A 131 6.81 6.23 -2.13
N GLN A 132 7.48 5.15 -1.72
CA GLN A 132 8.92 4.92 -1.79
C GLN A 132 9.28 3.76 -2.75
N TRP A 133 8.44 3.51 -3.74
CA TRP A 133 8.79 2.56 -4.78
C TRP A 133 10.07 3.01 -5.49
N PHE A 134 10.97 2.06 -5.70
CA PHE A 134 12.16 2.30 -6.48
C PHE A 134 11.76 2.49 -7.94
N THR A 135 12.11 3.65 -8.48
CA THR A 135 12.00 3.97 -9.91
C THR A 135 13.27 4.70 -10.33
N GLU A 136 13.64 4.63 -11.61
CA GLU A 136 14.84 5.32 -12.11
C GLU A 136 14.77 6.84 -11.87
N ALA A 137 13.61 7.49 -12.07
CA ALA A 137 13.45 8.91 -11.76
C ALA A 137 13.69 9.22 -10.28
N ARG A 138 13.29 8.32 -9.38
CA ARG A 138 13.56 8.47 -7.94
C ARG A 138 15.03 8.26 -7.63
N ALA A 139 15.67 7.26 -8.23
CA ALA A 139 17.11 7.00 -8.04
C ALA A 139 17.94 8.21 -8.49
N HIS A 140 17.63 8.77 -9.66
CA HIS A 140 18.26 9.98 -10.20
C HIS A 140 18.16 11.20 -9.26
N LYS A 141 17.04 11.34 -8.53
CA LYS A 141 16.88 12.41 -7.54
C LYS A 141 17.87 12.30 -6.37
N TYR A 142 18.32 11.09 -6.02
CA TYR A 142 19.29 10.87 -4.93
C TYR A 142 20.73 10.81 -5.45
N ASP A 143 20.95 10.28 -6.66
CA ASP A 143 22.24 10.23 -7.33
C ASP A 143 22.07 10.63 -8.80
N ASN A 144 22.53 11.82 -9.16
CA ASN A 144 22.43 12.36 -10.50
C ASN A 144 23.26 11.60 -11.55
N ARG A 145 24.11 10.66 -11.12
CA ARG A 145 24.83 9.72 -12.00
C ARG A 145 23.93 8.59 -12.50
N ALA A 146 22.87 8.26 -11.76
CA ALA A 146 21.87 7.30 -12.23
C ALA A 146 21.04 7.91 -13.36
N SER A 147 20.58 7.09 -14.31
CA SER A 147 19.60 7.55 -15.30
C SER A 147 18.25 7.81 -14.63
N ASN A 148 17.49 8.80 -15.10
CA ASN A 148 16.08 8.95 -14.73
C ASN A 148 15.14 8.15 -15.66
N LEU A 149 15.66 7.65 -16.78
CA LEU A 149 14.89 6.99 -17.84
C LEU A 149 14.57 5.55 -17.50
N CYS A 150 13.41 5.08 -17.97
CA CYS A 150 13.06 3.67 -17.91
C CYS A 150 14.11 2.80 -18.60
N ARG A 151 14.55 1.73 -17.92
CA ARG A 151 15.48 0.74 -18.49
C ARG A 151 14.78 -0.32 -19.32
N CYS A 152 13.44 -0.37 -19.27
CA CYS A 152 12.65 -1.40 -19.93
C CYS A 152 12.14 -0.97 -21.30
N CYS A 153 11.84 0.30 -21.51
CA CYS A 153 11.42 0.81 -22.82
C CYS A 153 12.42 1.83 -23.37
N ASP A 154 12.50 1.90 -24.69
CA ASP A 154 13.42 2.79 -25.41
C ASP A 154 12.75 4.15 -25.72
N ASP A 155 11.61 4.44 -25.10
CA ASP A 155 10.78 5.62 -25.37
C ASP A 155 11.33 6.91 -24.75
N GLY A 156 12.52 6.86 -24.15
CA GLY A 156 13.18 8.01 -23.52
C GLY A 156 12.38 8.65 -22.38
N THR A 157 11.44 7.90 -21.78
CA THR A 157 10.53 8.41 -20.75
C THR A 157 11.11 8.17 -19.35
N PRO A 158 11.09 9.16 -18.44
CA PRO A 158 11.47 8.95 -17.05
C PRO A 158 10.63 7.86 -16.38
N GLU A 159 11.26 6.94 -15.65
CA GLU A 159 10.53 5.91 -14.93
C GLU A 159 9.93 6.48 -13.64
N SER A 160 8.63 6.79 -13.69
CA SER A 160 7.79 7.03 -12.51
C SER A 160 7.02 5.77 -12.12
N THR A 161 6.34 5.79 -10.97
CA THR A 161 5.44 4.71 -10.56
C THR A 161 4.32 4.50 -11.59
N THR A 162 3.76 5.58 -12.12
CA THR A 162 2.78 5.54 -13.21
C THR A 162 3.36 4.92 -14.48
N HIS A 163 4.58 5.28 -14.86
CA HIS A 163 5.24 4.66 -16.01
C HIS A 163 5.46 3.16 -15.81
N VAL A 164 5.71 2.67 -14.58
CA VAL A 164 5.83 1.22 -14.36
C VAL A 164 4.56 0.47 -14.77
N PHE A 165 3.37 1.03 -14.51
CA PHE A 165 2.10 0.46 -14.93
C PHE A 165 1.84 0.61 -16.43
N GLN A 166 2.31 1.69 -17.04
CA GLN A 166 2.02 2.05 -18.45
C GLN A 166 3.12 1.64 -19.43
N CYS A 167 4.22 1.09 -18.95
CA CYS A 167 5.36 0.70 -19.77
C CYS A 167 4.97 -0.42 -20.72
N SER A 168 5.07 -0.15 -22.02
CA SER A 168 4.77 -1.07 -23.12
C SER A 168 5.52 -2.41 -22.99
N THR A 169 6.80 -2.37 -22.61
CA THR A 169 7.61 -3.59 -22.39
C THR A 169 7.09 -4.45 -21.21
N ARG A 170 6.36 -3.86 -20.26
CA ARG A 170 5.79 -4.55 -19.10
C ARG A 170 4.34 -5.01 -19.32
N ASP A 171 3.70 -4.59 -20.41
CA ASP A 171 2.31 -4.96 -20.76
C ASP A 171 2.03 -6.47 -20.68
N PRO A 172 2.91 -7.39 -21.14
CA PRO A 172 2.67 -8.83 -20.99
C PRO A 172 2.57 -9.29 -19.54
N VAL A 173 3.34 -8.66 -18.63
CA VAL A 173 3.31 -8.95 -17.19
C VAL A 173 2.02 -8.42 -16.59
N HIS A 174 1.64 -7.18 -16.92
CA HIS A 174 0.41 -6.56 -16.44
C HIS A 174 -0.82 -7.38 -16.85
N ARG A 175 -0.97 -7.69 -18.15
CA ARG A 175 -2.07 -8.53 -18.64
C ARG A 175 -2.13 -9.89 -17.96
N LYS A 176 -0.98 -10.54 -17.72
CA LYS A 176 -0.91 -11.83 -17.02
C LYS A 176 -1.47 -11.74 -15.60
N TYR A 177 -1.12 -10.70 -14.85
CA TYR A 177 -1.57 -10.56 -13.47
C TYR A 177 -3.00 -9.99 -13.37
N THR A 178 -3.41 -9.10 -14.28
CA THR A 178 -4.82 -8.69 -14.44
C THR A 178 -5.69 -9.90 -14.71
N LYS A 179 -5.31 -10.76 -15.67
CA LYS A 179 -6.04 -11.99 -15.94
C LYS A 179 -6.17 -12.88 -14.70
N LYS A 180 -5.08 -13.10 -13.96
CA LYS A 180 -5.12 -13.88 -12.71
C LYS A 180 -6.07 -13.28 -11.67
N PHE A 181 -6.11 -11.96 -11.56
CA PHE A 181 -7.01 -11.26 -10.66
C PHE A 181 -8.48 -11.46 -11.09
N ILE A 182 -8.79 -11.29 -12.37
CA ILE A 182 -10.15 -11.50 -12.89
C ILE A 182 -10.57 -12.97 -12.80
N ASP A 183 -9.68 -13.91 -13.13
CA ASP A 183 -9.95 -15.35 -13.00
C ASP A 183 -10.29 -15.68 -11.53
N LEU A 184 -9.54 -15.14 -10.55
CA LEU A 184 -9.85 -15.31 -9.12
C LEU A 184 -11.22 -14.72 -8.74
N MET A 185 -11.54 -13.53 -9.22
CA MET A 185 -12.82 -12.88 -8.92
C MET A 185 -13.99 -13.65 -9.56
N THR A 186 -13.77 -14.25 -10.72
CA THR A 186 -14.73 -15.14 -11.41
C THR A 186 -14.92 -16.45 -10.64
N GLU A 187 -13.82 -17.06 -10.15
CA GLU A 187 -13.89 -18.24 -9.27
C GLU A 187 -14.65 -17.98 -7.96
N LYS A 188 -14.66 -16.71 -7.51
CA LYS A 188 -15.46 -16.25 -6.38
C LYS A 188 -16.88 -15.83 -6.77
N GLU A 189 -17.32 -16.19 -7.97
CA GLU A 189 -18.67 -15.97 -8.50
C GLU A 189 -19.10 -14.50 -8.41
N LEU A 190 -18.14 -13.57 -8.53
CA LEU A 190 -18.50 -12.17 -8.55
C LEU A 190 -19.33 -11.84 -9.79
N PRO A 191 -20.37 -11.00 -9.65
CA PRO A 191 -21.21 -10.55 -10.74
C PRO A 191 -20.41 -9.97 -11.93
N ASN A 192 -20.84 -10.30 -13.15
CA ASN A 192 -20.16 -9.87 -14.38
C ASN A 192 -20.03 -8.35 -14.52
N ASP A 193 -21.01 -7.58 -14.02
CA ASP A 193 -20.94 -6.11 -14.03
C ASP A 193 -19.83 -5.60 -13.11
N ILE A 194 -19.61 -6.21 -11.94
CA ILE A 194 -18.48 -5.92 -11.06
C ILE A 194 -17.15 -6.29 -11.73
N LEU A 195 -17.07 -7.48 -12.34
CA LEU A 195 -15.85 -7.90 -13.06
C LEU A 195 -15.48 -6.90 -14.16
N MET A 196 -16.45 -6.53 -15.00
CA MET A 196 -16.29 -5.53 -16.05
C MET A 196 -15.82 -4.17 -15.49
N MET A 197 -16.36 -3.74 -14.35
CA MET A 197 -15.94 -2.51 -13.69
C MET A 197 -14.47 -2.55 -13.24
N PHE A 198 -14.03 -3.66 -12.65
CA PHE A 198 -12.62 -3.83 -12.26
C PHE A 198 -11.69 -3.92 -13.46
N GLU A 199 -12.08 -4.63 -14.53
CA GLU A 199 -11.34 -4.66 -15.79
C GLU A 199 -11.19 -3.26 -16.37
N THR A 200 -12.30 -2.53 -16.48
CA THR A 200 -12.31 -1.14 -16.98
C THR A 200 -11.42 -0.24 -16.13
N GLY A 201 -11.51 -0.36 -14.81
CA GLY A 201 -10.69 0.37 -13.87
C GLY A 201 -9.18 0.10 -14.03
N ILE A 202 -8.80 -1.17 -14.17
CA ILE A 202 -7.41 -1.57 -14.39
C ILE A 202 -6.92 -1.08 -15.76
N ASP A 203 -7.75 -1.20 -16.80
CA ASP A 203 -7.42 -0.71 -18.14
C ASP A 203 -7.21 0.80 -18.17
N LEU A 204 -7.93 1.58 -17.36
CA LEU A 204 -7.70 3.03 -17.20
C LEU A 204 -6.32 3.35 -16.61
N VAL A 205 -5.76 2.46 -15.78
CA VAL A 205 -4.41 2.63 -15.23
C VAL A 205 -3.34 2.30 -16.26
N LEU A 206 -3.54 1.20 -17.00
CA LEU A 206 -2.58 0.68 -17.98
C LEU A 206 -2.57 1.51 -19.27
N ASP A 207 -3.75 1.96 -19.71
CA ASP A 207 -3.99 2.75 -20.91
C ASP A 207 -4.88 3.96 -20.59
N PRO A 208 -4.30 4.99 -19.94
CA PRO A 208 -5.04 6.19 -19.58
C PRO A 208 -5.41 7.01 -20.82
N PRO A 209 -6.46 7.85 -20.76
CA PRO A 209 -6.72 8.81 -21.81
C PRO A 209 -5.51 9.76 -22.01
N PRO A 210 -5.29 10.31 -23.22
CA PRO A 210 -4.21 11.26 -23.47
C PRO A 210 -4.28 12.45 -22.53
N ARG A 211 -3.20 12.71 -21.77
CA ARG A 211 -3.13 13.81 -20.79
C ARG A 211 -2.34 14.99 -21.35
N PRO A 212 -2.72 16.25 -21.02
CA PRO A 212 -1.82 17.39 -21.20
C PRO A 212 -0.50 17.16 -20.46
N PHE A 213 0.62 17.59 -21.04
CA PHE A 213 1.94 17.48 -20.41
C PHE A 213 1.93 18.10 -19.00
N HIS A 214 2.49 17.39 -18.01
CA HIS A 214 2.59 17.76 -16.57
C HIS A 214 1.40 17.37 -15.67
N PHE A 215 0.69 16.29 -15.98
CA PHE A 215 -0.19 15.67 -14.99
C PHE A 215 0.64 14.95 -13.92
N ASP A 216 0.54 15.42 -12.68
CA ASP A 216 1.08 14.74 -11.51
C ASP A 216 0.26 13.47 -11.22
N ASP A 217 0.89 12.47 -10.62
CA ASP A 217 0.27 11.16 -10.28
C ASP A 217 -0.98 11.31 -9.37
N LEU A 218 -1.17 12.51 -8.80
CA LEU A 218 -2.17 12.86 -7.81
C LEU A 218 -3.55 13.22 -8.38
N MET A 219 -3.66 13.45 -9.69
CA MET A 219 -4.88 13.94 -10.36
C MET A 219 -5.51 12.90 -11.30
N GLU A 220 -5.29 11.61 -11.02
CA GLU A 220 -5.84 10.51 -11.81
C GLU A 220 -7.37 10.59 -11.94
N ALA A 221 -8.07 10.83 -10.82
CA ALA A 221 -9.52 10.87 -10.77
C ALA A 221 -10.11 11.96 -11.68
N GLU A 222 -9.51 13.15 -11.69
CA GLU A 222 -9.90 14.24 -12.59
C GLU A 222 -9.57 13.91 -14.05
N ALA A 223 -8.43 13.26 -14.31
CA ALA A 223 -8.00 12.94 -15.66
C ALA A 223 -8.91 11.91 -16.35
N ILE A 224 -9.51 10.99 -15.59
CA ILE A 224 -10.34 9.90 -16.13
C ILE A 224 -11.85 10.14 -15.96
N ARG A 225 -12.25 11.22 -15.29
CA ARG A 225 -13.67 11.52 -14.99
C ARG A 225 -14.52 11.52 -16.25
N ASP A 226 -14.03 12.16 -17.30
CA ASP A 226 -14.74 12.36 -18.56
C ASP A 226 -14.37 11.28 -19.61
N ASP A 227 -13.65 10.23 -19.22
CA ASP A 227 -13.33 9.12 -20.11
C ASP A 227 -14.62 8.38 -20.50
N ASP A 228 -14.80 8.12 -21.80
CA ASP A 228 -15.99 7.45 -22.34
C ASP A 228 -16.27 6.10 -21.67
N ARG A 229 -15.22 5.36 -21.26
CA ARG A 229 -15.37 4.09 -20.55
C ARG A 229 -16.00 4.28 -19.18
N VAL A 230 -15.60 5.34 -18.47
CA VAL A 230 -16.16 5.71 -17.16
C VAL A 230 -17.61 6.16 -17.31
N GLN A 231 -17.86 7.10 -18.23
CA GLN A 231 -19.20 7.64 -18.47
C GLN A 231 -20.19 6.56 -18.90
N LYS A 232 -19.76 5.63 -19.75
CA LYS A 232 -20.59 4.49 -20.18
C LYS A 232 -21.08 3.65 -18.99
N ILE A 233 -20.22 3.36 -18.02
CA ILE A 233 -20.61 2.60 -16.82
C ILE A 233 -21.52 3.42 -15.91
N LEU A 234 -21.20 4.69 -15.67
CA LEU A 234 -21.97 5.54 -14.78
C LEU A 234 -23.39 5.84 -15.30
N GLN A 235 -23.57 5.85 -16.62
CA GLN A 235 -24.86 6.10 -17.28
C GLN A 235 -25.64 4.82 -17.61
N ASP A 236 -25.05 3.64 -17.41
CA ASP A 236 -25.71 2.37 -17.71
C ASP A 236 -26.74 2.00 -16.63
N ASN A 237 -28.01 2.28 -16.92
CA ASN A 237 -29.15 2.00 -16.04
C ASN A 237 -29.43 0.49 -15.84
N THR A 238 -28.79 -0.40 -16.60
CA THR A 238 -28.93 -1.86 -16.41
C THR A 238 -28.09 -2.38 -15.25
N ILE A 239 -27.04 -1.64 -14.89
CA ILE A 239 -26.19 -1.93 -13.73
C ILE A 239 -26.95 -1.55 -12.45
N ARG A 240 -26.73 -2.26 -11.35
CA ARG A 240 -27.32 -1.85 -10.07
C ARG A 240 -26.70 -0.53 -9.57
N GLU A 241 -27.54 0.32 -8.99
CA GLU A 241 -27.15 1.65 -8.53
C GLU A 241 -26.02 1.62 -7.48
N ASP A 242 -26.07 0.68 -6.54
CA ASP A 242 -25.03 0.51 -5.52
C ASP A 242 -23.67 0.09 -6.09
N ARG A 243 -23.67 -0.66 -7.20
CA ARG A 243 -22.44 -1.04 -7.92
C ARG A 243 -21.89 0.13 -8.74
N ARG A 244 -22.76 0.91 -9.39
CA ARG A 244 -22.34 2.16 -10.05
C ARG A 244 -21.72 3.14 -9.05
N LEU A 245 -22.32 3.29 -7.86
CA LEU A 245 -21.78 4.11 -6.79
C LEU A 245 -20.40 3.60 -6.33
N ALA A 246 -20.22 2.28 -6.20
CA ALA A 246 -18.92 1.70 -5.88
C ALA A 246 -17.86 2.02 -6.96
N PHE A 247 -18.23 1.90 -8.23
CA PHE A 247 -17.35 2.27 -9.34
C PHE A 247 -17.01 3.77 -9.34
N GLU A 248 -17.99 4.65 -9.14
CA GLU A 248 -17.81 6.09 -9.04
C GLU A 248 -16.85 6.47 -7.91
N GLN A 249 -17.09 5.92 -6.72
CA GLN A 249 -16.23 6.18 -5.56
C GLN A 249 -14.82 5.61 -5.75
N GLN A 250 -14.67 4.43 -6.34
CA GLN A 250 -13.34 3.89 -6.66
C GLN A 250 -12.61 4.76 -7.67
N THR A 251 -13.32 5.29 -8.66
CA THR A 251 -12.77 6.22 -9.65
C THR A 251 -12.33 7.53 -8.98
N LYS A 252 -13.09 8.03 -8.00
CA LYS A 252 -12.70 9.18 -7.18
C LYS A 252 -11.47 8.89 -6.31
N ILE A 253 -11.37 7.70 -5.72
CA ILE A 253 -10.17 7.26 -4.98
C ILE A 253 -8.97 7.10 -5.93
N GLY A 254 -9.19 6.72 -7.19
CA GLY A 254 -8.16 6.40 -8.17
C GLY A 254 -7.95 4.90 -8.31
N TRP A 255 -7.82 4.44 -9.56
CA TRP A 255 -7.66 3.02 -9.88
C TRP A 255 -6.23 2.55 -9.71
N SER A 256 -5.21 3.40 -9.89
CA SER A 256 -3.83 3.04 -9.54
C SER A 256 -3.69 2.71 -8.05
N ARG A 257 -4.50 3.37 -7.20
CA ARG A 257 -4.53 3.13 -5.75
C ARG A 257 -5.24 1.83 -5.36
N LEU A 258 -5.92 1.15 -6.29
CA LEU A 258 -6.42 -0.21 -6.08
C LEU A 258 -5.27 -1.16 -5.72
N PHE A 259 -4.11 -1.02 -6.36
CA PHE A 259 -2.92 -1.84 -6.09
C PHE A 259 -2.27 -1.55 -4.73
N LEU A 260 -2.65 -0.44 -4.08
CA LEU A 260 -2.32 -0.13 -2.69
C LEU A 260 -3.30 -0.78 -1.70
N GLY A 261 -4.38 -1.40 -2.18
CA GLY A 261 -5.49 -1.89 -1.38
C GLY A 261 -6.47 -0.79 -0.97
N PHE A 262 -6.45 0.38 -1.62
CA PHE A 262 -7.41 1.46 -1.36
C PHE A 262 -8.70 1.19 -2.14
N MET A 263 -9.51 0.30 -1.59
CA MET A 263 -10.82 -0.05 -2.13
C MET A 263 -11.90 0.78 -1.44
N THR A 264 -12.93 1.24 -2.16
CA THR A 264 -14.11 1.83 -1.52
C THR A 264 -14.87 0.79 -0.68
N VAL A 265 -15.45 1.24 0.44
CA VAL A 265 -16.39 0.46 1.27
C VAL A 265 -17.64 0.02 0.49
N GLU A 266 -18.01 0.71 -0.59
CA GLU A 266 -19.18 0.38 -1.39
C GLU A 266 -19.01 -0.92 -2.18
N TRP A 267 -17.77 -1.35 -2.49
CA TRP A 267 -17.55 -2.69 -3.04
C TRP A 267 -18.02 -3.78 -2.08
N ARG A 268 -17.75 -3.61 -0.78
CA ARG A 268 -18.22 -4.55 0.24
C ARG A 268 -19.75 -4.51 0.37
N ARG A 269 -20.36 -3.32 0.36
CA ARG A 269 -21.81 -3.16 0.50
C ARG A 269 -22.57 -3.75 -0.69
N SER A 270 -22.10 -3.47 -1.91
CA SER A 270 -22.71 -3.98 -3.15
C SER A 270 -22.55 -5.49 -3.37
N THR A 271 -21.62 -6.11 -2.63
CA THR A 271 -21.38 -7.56 -2.62
C THR A 271 -21.90 -8.26 -1.36
N ALA A 272 -22.44 -7.54 -0.37
CA ALA A 272 -22.85 -8.10 0.92
C ALA A 272 -23.97 -9.15 0.82
N ASN A 273 -24.79 -9.08 -0.24
CA ASN A 273 -25.87 -10.03 -0.49
C ASN A 273 -25.43 -11.23 -1.35
N LEU A 274 -24.15 -11.28 -1.75
CA LEU A 274 -23.59 -12.48 -2.36
C LEU A 274 -23.38 -13.49 -1.24
N GLU A 275 -24.06 -14.64 -1.32
CA GLU A 275 -23.93 -15.73 -0.35
C GLU A 275 -22.53 -16.34 -0.44
N HIS A 276 -21.54 -15.69 0.16
CA HIS A 276 -20.18 -16.21 0.24
C HIS A 276 -19.76 -16.35 1.69
N THR A 277 -19.71 -17.60 2.15
CA THR A 277 -19.06 -17.97 3.40
C THR A 277 -17.55 -17.90 3.16
N TRP A 278 -16.93 -16.79 3.57
CA TRP A 278 -15.48 -16.69 3.62
C TRP A 278 -14.97 -17.65 4.72
N MET A 279 -14.41 -18.80 4.31
CA MET A 279 -13.63 -19.68 5.20
C MET A 279 -12.16 -19.22 5.27
#